data_AF-A0A4Y3PFT5-F1
#
_entry.id   AF-A0A4Y3PFT5-F1
#
_cell.length_a   1.000
_cell.length_b   1.000
_cell.length_c   1.000
_cell.angle_alpha   90.00
_cell.angle_beta   90.00
_cell.angle_gamma   90.00
#
_symmetry.space_group_name_H-M   'P 1'
#
loop_
_entity.id
_entity.type
_entity.pdbx_description
1 polymer ?
#
loop_
_entity_poly.entity_id
_entity_poly.type
_entity_poly.pdbx_seq_one_letter_code
_entity_poly.pdbx_strand_id
1 'polypeptide(L)'
;MSSKKDERSKKYEIQVVHSTPNTGLRKEEIEQCYQDLQDLNDAASAFFRIPVFFSHQNLFTLGPPQPPFTVQQQFVIRMFKEIKKELLFPRTLPNTEQYPNTTLENIRTMINSSYGMASVLLRPTRATQQGEPYSPFLQIEPAMAYQYGLPLLLVIEDGFPAGGIWGGAGQLAPFTPIVWLFLVLYW
;
A
#
# COMPACT_ATOMS: atom_id res chain seq x y z
N MET A 1 -26.24 3.01 35.25
CA MET A 1 -26.63 2.46 33.92
C MET A 1 -25.33 2.25 33.15
N SER A 2 -24.73 1.05 33.08
CA SER A 2 -25.08 -0.10 32.21
C SER A 2 -25.43 0.34 30.78
N SER A 3 -24.96 -0.21 29.65
CA SER A 3 -23.96 -1.20 29.25
C SER A 3 -24.08 -1.29 27.71
N LYS A 4 -23.08 -1.88 27.04
CA LYS A 4 -22.98 -2.44 25.66
C LYS A 4 -22.08 -1.62 24.73
N LYS A 5 -20.81 -1.99 24.50
CA LYS A 5 -20.23 -3.17 23.78
C LYS A 5 -20.84 -3.41 22.40
N ASP A 6 -19.98 -3.26 21.40
CA ASP A 6 -20.09 -3.83 20.05
C ASP A 6 -18.64 -4.21 19.63
N GLU A 7 -18.05 -5.30 20.13
CA GLU A 7 -18.23 -6.72 19.78
C GLU A 7 -17.42 -7.22 18.54
N ARG A 8 -16.57 -6.40 17.91
CA ARG A 8 -15.61 -6.90 16.89
C ARG A 8 -14.17 -6.43 17.08
N SER A 9 -13.48 -7.05 18.02
CA SER A 9 -12.09 -7.50 17.89
C SER A 9 -11.69 -8.12 19.21
N LYS A 10 -12.24 -9.31 19.47
CA LYS A 10 -11.64 -10.24 20.42
C LYS A 10 -10.30 -10.65 19.81
N LYS A 11 -9.26 -9.86 20.08
CA LYS A 11 -7.88 -10.33 20.01
C LYS A 11 -7.87 -11.61 20.84
N TYR A 12 -7.34 -12.70 20.30
CA TYR A 12 -7.11 -13.91 21.05
C TYR A 12 -6.10 -13.59 22.15
N GLU A 13 -6.58 -13.06 23.27
CA GLU A 13 -5.89 -13.11 24.54
C GLU A 13 -5.84 -14.58 24.88
N ILE A 14 -4.73 -15.22 24.52
CA ILE A 14 -4.34 -16.48 25.14
C ILE A 14 -4.20 -16.11 26.62
N GLN A 15 -5.26 -16.36 27.39
CA GLN A 15 -5.16 -16.36 28.84
C GLN A 15 -4.11 -17.42 29.15
N VAL A 16 -2.89 -16.98 29.44
CA VAL A 16 -1.84 -17.82 29.98
C VAL A 16 -2.34 -18.21 31.37
N VAL A 17 -3.07 -19.32 31.41
CA VAL A 17 -3.43 -19.98 32.66
C VAL A 17 -2.09 -20.33 33.30
N HIS A 18 -1.73 -19.61 34.37
CA HIS A 18 -0.61 -19.97 35.24
C HIS A 18 -0.95 -21.24 36.02
N SER A 19 -1.16 -22.35 35.32
CA SER A 19 -0.98 -23.68 35.86
C SER A 19 0.46 -24.06 35.53
N THR A 20 1.39 -23.74 36.44
CA THR A 20 2.78 -24.20 36.34
C THR A 20 2.79 -25.73 36.29
N PRO A 21 3.15 -26.34 35.15
CA PRO A 21 3.50 -27.74 35.16
C PRO A 21 4.79 -27.84 35.98
N ASN A 22 4.93 -28.88 36.80
CA ASN A 22 6.17 -29.14 37.53
C ASN A 22 7.24 -29.65 36.55
N THR A 23 7.69 -28.78 35.66
CA THR A 23 8.79 -29.00 34.71
C THR A 23 10.03 -28.40 35.35
N GLY A 24 11.06 -29.21 35.60
CA GLY A 24 12.33 -28.79 36.21
C GLY A 24 13.18 -27.84 35.35
N LEU A 25 12.55 -27.01 34.53
CA LEU A 25 13.15 -26.00 33.67
C LEU A 25 13.32 -24.71 34.47
N ARG A 26 14.47 -24.05 34.27
CA ARG A 26 14.77 -22.75 34.87
C ARG A 26 13.89 -21.67 34.23
N LYS A 27 13.58 -20.61 34.98
CA LYS A 27 12.74 -19.50 34.50
C LYS A 27 13.23 -18.89 33.19
N GLU A 28 14.55 -18.80 33.02
CA GLU A 28 15.19 -18.29 31.80
C GLU A 28 14.91 -19.17 30.58
N GLU A 29 14.86 -20.50 30.76
CA GLU A 29 14.57 -21.45 29.69
C GLU A 29 13.10 -21.37 29.26
N ILE A 30 12.20 -21.06 30.20
CA ILE A 30 10.77 -20.85 29.93
C ILE A 30 10.55 -19.55 29.16
N GLU A 31 11.19 -18.45 29.58
CA GLU A 31 11.10 -17.14 28.91
C GLU A 31 11.63 -17.21 27.49
N GLN A 32 12.78 -17.88 27.29
CA GLN A 32 13.35 -18.11 25.96
C GLN A 32 12.38 -18.90 25.06
N CYS A 33 11.71 -19.92 25.60
CA CYS A 33 10.76 -20.73 24.83
C CYS A 33 9.53 -19.92 24.38
N TYR A 34 9.06 -18.97 25.21
CA TYR A 34 8.01 -18.03 24.81
C TYR A 34 8.48 -17.06 23.72
N GLN A 35 9.71 -16.56 23.83
CA GLN A 35 10.30 -15.69 22.81
C GLN A 35 10.46 -16.43 21.48
N ASP A 36 10.96 -17.68 21.49
CA ASP A 36 11.11 -18.51 20.30
C ASP A 36 9.75 -18.78 19.63
N LEU A 37 8.70 -19.02 20.43
CA LEU A 37 7.34 -19.20 19.94
C LEU A 37 6.77 -17.91 19.33
N GLN A 38 7.09 -16.76 19.90
CA GLN A 38 6.71 -15.45 19.37
C GLN A 38 7.41 -15.17 18.05
N ASP A 39 8.72 -15.41 17.97
CA ASP A 39 9.51 -15.25 16.75
C ASP A 39 9.01 -16.18 15.63
N LEU A 40 8.64 -17.43 15.98
CA LEU A 40 8.01 -18.36 15.05
C LEU A 40 6.66 -17.85 14.52
N ASN A 41 5.81 -17.31 15.40
CA ASN A 41 4.53 -16.72 15.00
C ASN A 41 4.70 -15.47 14.13
N ASP A 42 5.68 -14.62 14.44
CA ASP A 42 5.98 -13.43 13.67
C ASP A 42 6.54 -13.79 12.28
N ALA A 43 7.43 -14.78 12.20
CA ALA A 43 7.94 -15.32 10.95
C ALA A 43 6.82 -15.95 10.10
N ALA A 44 5.96 -16.78 10.71
CA ALA A 44 4.78 -17.35 10.06
C ALA A 44 3.84 -16.24 9.54
N SER A 45 3.61 -15.19 10.32
CA SER A 45 2.79 -14.04 9.91
C SER A 45 3.40 -13.28 8.72
N ALA A 46 4.73 -13.22 8.62
CA ALA A 46 5.43 -12.60 7.50
C ALA A 46 5.30 -13.43 6.21
N PHE A 47 5.26 -14.76 6.30
CA PHE A 47 5.01 -15.64 5.14
C PHE A 47 3.64 -15.43 4.50
N PHE A 48 2.64 -14.98 5.27
CA PHE A 48 1.31 -14.66 4.75
C PHE A 48 1.20 -13.25 4.14
N ARG A 49 2.27 -12.44 4.18
CA ARG A 49 2.25 -11.10 3.60
C ARG A 49 2.44 -11.19 2.09
N ILE A 50 1.42 -10.83 1.34
CA ILE A 50 1.44 -10.83 -0.12
C ILE A 50 2.01 -9.49 -0.60
N PRO A 51 3.21 -9.43 -1.21
CA PRO A 51 3.76 -8.18 -1.70
C PRO A 51 2.93 -7.62 -2.85
N VAL A 52 2.54 -6.36 -2.73
CA VAL A 52 1.79 -5.60 -3.75
C VAL A 52 2.59 -4.36 -4.10
N PHE A 53 2.77 -4.09 -5.39
CA PHE A 53 3.39 -2.86 -5.82
C PHE A 53 2.38 -1.72 -5.72
N PHE A 54 2.70 -0.68 -4.95
CA PHE A 54 1.87 0.51 -4.80
C PHE A 54 2.54 1.69 -5.51
N SER A 55 2.06 1.96 -6.72
CA SER A 55 2.49 3.06 -7.57
C SER A 55 1.67 4.31 -7.27
N HIS A 56 2.32 5.44 -7.03
CA HIS A 56 1.65 6.70 -6.74
C HIS A 56 2.52 7.88 -7.17
N GLN A 57 1.89 9.04 -7.39
CA GLN A 57 2.64 10.27 -7.59
C GLN A 57 3.56 10.56 -6.41
N ASN A 58 4.67 11.22 -6.72
CA ASN A 58 5.55 11.74 -5.69
C ASN A 58 4.74 12.64 -4.73
N LEU A 59 4.85 12.41 -3.43
CA LEU A 59 4.09 13.21 -2.44
C LEU A 59 4.42 14.70 -2.53
N PHE A 60 5.62 15.08 -2.98
CA PHE A 60 5.98 16.48 -3.19
C PHE A 60 5.16 17.10 -4.33
N THR A 61 4.81 16.37 -5.38
CA THR A 61 3.99 16.92 -6.47
C THR A 61 2.52 17.09 -6.08
N LEU A 62 2.10 16.46 -4.97
CA LEU A 62 0.75 16.54 -4.42
C LEU A 62 0.58 17.60 -3.33
N GLY A 63 1.66 18.16 -2.80
CA GLY A 63 1.59 19.12 -1.70
C GLY A 63 2.92 19.44 -1.02
N PRO A 64 2.90 20.11 0.15
CA PRO A 64 4.09 20.45 0.90
C PRO A 64 4.79 19.21 1.48
N PRO A 65 6.12 19.25 1.69
CA PRO A 65 6.89 18.14 2.26
C PRO A 65 6.63 17.92 3.75
N GLN A 66 6.18 18.96 4.46
CA GLN A 66 5.79 18.89 5.87
C GLN A 66 4.29 19.12 6.03
N PRO A 67 3.69 18.65 7.14
CA PRO A 67 2.31 18.95 7.48
C PRO A 67 2.01 20.47 7.55
N PRO A 68 0.76 20.89 7.31
CA PRO A 68 -0.40 20.04 7.00
C PRO A 68 -0.38 19.49 5.56
N PHE A 69 -0.68 18.20 5.43
CA PHE A 69 -0.74 17.53 4.12
C PHE A 69 -2.04 17.83 3.39
N THR A 70 -1.97 17.93 2.06
CA THR A 70 -3.16 18.05 1.19
C THR A 70 -4.01 16.79 1.26
N VAL A 71 -5.26 16.90 0.80
CA VAL A 71 -6.18 15.75 0.80
C VAL A 71 -5.67 14.63 -0.12
N GLN A 72 -5.04 14.97 -1.24
CA GLN A 72 -4.39 14.02 -2.14
C GLN A 72 -3.27 13.26 -1.42
N GLN A 73 -2.39 13.97 -0.69
CA GLN A 73 -1.34 13.33 0.12
C GLN A 73 -1.95 12.42 1.19
N GLN A 74 -2.99 12.88 1.89
CA GLN A 74 -3.69 12.08 2.91
C GLN A 74 -4.34 10.83 2.32
N PHE A 75 -4.90 10.92 1.11
CA PHE A 75 -5.49 9.78 0.39
C PHE A 75 -4.43 8.72 0.07
N VAL A 76 -3.28 9.10 -0.49
CA VAL A 76 -2.17 8.17 -0.76
C VAL A 76 -1.69 7.50 0.53
N ILE A 77 -1.51 8.27 1.61
CA ILE A 77 -1.10 7.75 2.92
C ILE A 77 -2.15 6.77 3.48
N ARG A 78 -3.44 7.09 3.33
CA ARG A 78 -4.54 6.21 3.78
C ARG A 78 -4.56 4.91 2.97
N MET A 79 -4.48 4.97 1.64
CA MET A 79 -4.39 3.79 0.76
C MET A 79 -3.24 2.88 1.19
N PHE A 80 -2.05 3.43 1.41
CA PHE A 80 -0.91 2.66 1.90
C PHE A 80 -1.22 1.96 3.23
N LYS A 81 -1.84 2.66 4.19
CA LYS A 81 -2.22 2.09 5.49
C LYS A 81 -3.27 0.99 5.38
N GLU A 82 -4.26 1.14 4.51
CA GLU A 82 -5.30 0.12 4.31
C GLU A 82 -4.75 -1.11 3.60
N ILE A 83 -3.93 -0.96 2.56
CA ILE A 83 -3.24 -2.10 1.91
C ILE A 83 -2.44 -2.88 2.96
N LYS A 84 -1.65 -2.18 3.77
CA LYS A 84 -0.83 -2.79 4.83
C LYS A 84 -1.63 -3.62 5.85
N LYS A 85 -2.90 -3.29 6.10
CA LYS A 85 -3.73 -4.00 7.11
C LYS A 85 -4.24 -5.35 6.60
N GLU A 86 -4.51 -5.47 5.31
CA GLU A 86 -5.20 -6.62 4.71
C GLU A 86 -4.26 -7.76 4.28
N LEU A 87 -3.19 -8.02 5.04
CA LEU A 87 -2.10 -8.95 4.69
C LEU A 87 -1.37 -8.63 3.37
N LEU A 88 -1.67 -7.50 2.73
CA LEU A 88 -0.93 -7.02 1.56
C LEU A 88 0.22 -6.16 2.06
N PHE A 89 1.43 -6.38 1.56
CA PHE A 89 2.58 -5.55 1.91
C PHE A 89 2.85 -4.56 0.77
N PRO A 90 2.44 -3.28 0.91
CA PRO A 90 2.67 -2.28 -0.12
C PRO A 90 4.16 -1.99 -0.23
N ARG A 91 4.70 -2.14 -1.42
CA ARG A 91 6.05 -1.72 -1.76
C ARG A 91 5.95 -0.56 -2.72
N THR A 92 6.75 0.48 -2.51
CA THR A 92 6.77 1.68 -3.35
C THR A 92 8.21 2.03 -3.65
N LEU A 93 8.45 2.68 -4.79
CA LEU A 93 9.77 3.22 -5.12
C LEU A 93 10.03 4.52 -4.31
N PRO A 94 11.29 4.88 -4.05
CA PRO A 94 11.61 6.12 -3.36
C PRO A 94 11.02 7.36 -4.08
N ASN A 95 10.62 8.39 -3.31
CA ASN A 95 10.13 9.67 -3.84
C ASN A 95 11.24 10.53 -4.52
N THR A 96 12.35 9.95 -4.94
CA THR A 96 13.50 10.64 -5.55
C THR A 96 13.69 10.14 -6.97
N GLU A 97 13.92 11.04 -7.93
CA GLU A 97 14.28 10.67 -9.30
C GLU A 97 15.57 9.83 -9.29
N GLN A 98 15.47 8.57 -9.72
CA GLN A 98 16.62 7.72 -9.98
C GLN A 98 16.99 7.83 -11.47
N TYR A 99 18.24 7.51 -11.83
CA TYR A 99 18.64 7.48 -13.25
C TYR A 99 17.75 6.52 -14.06
N PRO A 100 17.46 6.80 -15.35
CA PRO A 100 16.39 6.10 -16.08
C PRO A 100 16.60 4.58 -16.19
N ASN A 101 17.83 4.13 -16.45
CA ASN A 101 18.11 2.70 -16.62
C ASN A 101 17.93 1.91 -15.32
N THR A 102 18.45 2.43 -14.20
CA THR A 102 18.25 1.80 -12.89
C THR A 102 16.78 1.86 -12.45
N THR A 103 16.06 2.91 -12.83
CA THR A 103 14.63 3.05 -12.52
C THR A 103 13.79 1.96 -13.19
N LEU A 104 13.96 1.73 -14.50
CA LEU A 104 13.21 0.70 -15.22
C LEU A 104 13.56 -0.72 -14.73
N GLU A 105 14.83 -0.98 -14.43
CA GLU A 105 15.27 -2.24 -13.83
C GLU A 105 14.64 -2.46 -12.44
N ASN A 106 14.59 -1.41 -11.62
CA ASN A 106 13.93 -1.46 -10.31
C ASN A 106 12.42 -1.71 -10.47
N ILE A 107 11.74 -1.01 -11.38
CA ILE A 107 10.31 -1.24 -11.63
C ILE A 107 10.08 -2.69 -12.07
N ARG A 108 10.89 -3.21 -13.00
CA ARG A 108 10.75 -4.61 -13.46
C ARG A 108 10.95 -5.60 -12.33
N THR A 109 11.94 -5.36 -11.46
CA THR A 109 12.18 -6.18 -10.27
C THR A 109 11.00 -6.12 -9.30
N MET A 110 10.43 -4.93 -9.10
CA MET A 110 9.24 -4.71 -8.27
C MET A 110 8.02 -5.46 -8.81
N ILE A 111 7.78 -5.40 -10.12
CA ILE A 111 6.67 -6.11 -10.78
C ILE A 111 6.87 -7.62 -10.64
N ASN A 112 8.04 -8.14 -11.00
CA ASN A 112 8.34 -9.59 -10.98
C ASN A 112 8.25 -10.22 -9.58
N SER A 113 8.36 -9.42 -8.53
CA SER A 113 8.31 -9.89 -7.14
C SER A 113 7.00 -9.55 -6.43
N SER A 114 6.03 -8.98 -7.14
CA SER A 114 4.70 -8.63 -6.60
C SER A 114 3.65 -9.64 -7.09
N TYR A 115 2.59 -9.82 -6.31
CA TYR A 115 1.42 -10.62 -6.70
C TYR A 115 0.26 -9.77 -7.23
N GLY A 116 0.41 -8.46 -7.20
CA GLY A 116 -0.59 -7.51 -7.66
C GLY A 116 -0.04 -6.10 -7.64
N MET A 117 -0.80 -5.17 -8.22
CA MET A 117 -0.44 -3.77 -8.23
C MET A 117 -1.64 -2.88 -7.95
N ALA A 118 -1.43 -1.87 -7.12
CA ALA A 118 -2.33 -0.73 -6.97
C ALA A 118 -1.63 0.52 -7.51
N SER A 119 -2.31 1.29 -8.35
CA SER A 119 -1.79 2.55 -8.88
C SER A 119 -2.78 3.68 -8.67
N VAL A 120 -2.29 4.83 -8.24
CA VAL A 120 -3.08 6.02 -7.91
C VAL A 120 -2.59 7.21 -8.71
N LEU A 121 -3.50 7.82 -9.48
CA LEU A 121 -3.27 9.05 -10.24
C LEU A 121 -4.19 10.17 -9.76
N LEU A 122 -3.62 11.20 -9.16
CA LEU A 122 -4.32 12.36 -8.63
C LEU A 122 -3.92 13.62 -9.37
N ARG A 123 -4.68 14.69 -9.17
CA ARG A 123 -4.33 16.01 -9.70
C ARG A 123 -3.15 16.56 -8.91
N PRO A 124 -1.99 16.82 -9.54
CA PRO A 124 -0.88 17.39 -8.82
C PRO A 124 -1.09 18.90 -8.61
N THR A 125 -0.45 19.42 -7.57
CA THR A 125 -0.45 20.86 -7.25
C THR A 125 0.61 21.62 -8.05
N ARG A 126 1.55 20.91 -8.66
CA ARG A 126 2.62 21.45 -9.51
C ARG A 126 2.92 20.49 -10.65
N ALA A 127 3.24 21.02 -11.83
CA ALA A 127 3.70 20.22 -12.96
C ALA A 127 5.06 19.55 -12.63
N THR A 128 5.40 18.51 -13.39
CA THR A 128 6.74 17.94 -13.34
C THR A 128 7.77 18.93 -13.90
N GLN A 129 9.07 18.67 -13.68
CA GLN A 129 10.14 19.52 -14.23
C GLN A 129 10.09 19.58 -15.77
N GLN A 130 9.50 18.57 -16.40
CA GLN A 130 9.36 18.40 -17.84
C GLN A 130 8.07 19.06 -18.39
N GLY A 131 7.28 19.72 -17.54
CA GLY A 131 6.03 20.39 -17.93
C GLY A 131 4.84 19.45 -18.16
N GLU A 132 5.03 18.16 -17.92
CA GLU A 132 3.96 17.16 -18.04
C GLU A 132 3.03 17.21 -16.82
N PRO A 133 1.75 16.85 -16.99
CA PRO A 133 0.78 16.88 -15.90
C PRO A 133 1.10 15.84 -14.82
N TYR A 134 1.89 14.81 -15.10
CA TYR A 134 2.35 13.81 -14.12
C TYR A 134 3.55 13.04 -14.69
N SER A 135 4.24 12.28 -13.84
CA SER A 135 5.41 11.48 -14.24
C SER A 135 5.04 10.37 -15.24
N PRO A 136 5.78 10.18 -16.35
CA PRO A 136 5.55 9.09 -17.29
C PRO A 136 5.55 7.69 -16.65
N PHE A 137 6.27 7.53 -15.53
CA PHE A 137 6.30 6.26 -14.81
C PHE A 137 4.91 5.81 -14.32
N LEU A 138 3.99 6.74 -14.08
CA LEU A 138 2.60 6.41 -13.73
C LEU A 138 1.78 5.86 -14.90
N GLN A 139 2.28 5.93 -16.13
CA GLN A 139 1.74 5.16 -17.25
C GLN A 139 2.49 3.83 -17.39
N ILE A 140 3.81 3.89 -17.30
CA ILE A 140 4.70 2.75 -17.57
C ILE A 140 4.53 1.65 -16.52
N GLU A 141 4.53 1.98 -15.23
CA GLU A 141 4.45 1.00 -14.14
C GLU A 141 3.18 0.13 -14.24
N PRO A 142 1.95 0.69 -14.27
CA PRO A 142 0.75 -0.13 -14.38
C PRO A 142 0.60 -0.80 -15.75
N ALA A 143 1.12 -0.21 -16.83
CA ALA A 143 1.14 -0.86 -18.13
C ALA A 143 2.07 -2.10 -18.14
N MET A 144 3.26 -2.00 -17.54
CA MET A 144 4.16 -3.14 -17.41
C MET A 144 3.59 -4.23 -16.49
N ALA A 145 2.93 -3.84 -15.40
CA ALA A 145 2.27 -4.81 -14.52
C ALA A 145 1.12 -5.53 -15.22
N TYR A 146 0.33 -4.81 -16.03
CA TYR A 146 -0.68 -5.42 -16.90
C TYR A 146 -0.07 -6.42 -17.88
N GLN A 147 0.98 -6.02 -18.60
CA GLN A 147 1.66 -6.87 -19.56
C GLN A 147 2.26 -8.13 -18.92
N TYR A 148 2.73 -8.01 -17.67
CA TYR A 148 3.20 -9.14 -16.88
C TYR A 148 2.07 -10.07 -16.39
N GLY A 149 0.82 -9.59 -16.39
CA GLY A 149 -0.34 -10.34 -15.93
C GLY A 149 -0.66 -10.17 -14.44
N LEU A 150 -0.18 -9.09 -13.81
CA LEU A 150 -0.58 -8.79 -12.43
C LEU A 150 -2.04 -8.30 -12.37
N PRO A 151 -2.82 -8.70 -11.34
CA PRO A 151 -4.09 -8.06 -11.05
C PRO A 151 -3.85 -6.57 -10.71
N LEU A 152 -4.66 -5.70 -11.31
CA LEU A 152 -4.53 -4.25 -11.19
C LEU A 152 -5.71 -3.62 -10.45
N LEU A 153 -5.39 -2.77 -9.48
CA LEU A 153 -6.30 -1.77 -8.91
C LEU A 153 -5.84 -0.39 -9.38
N LEU A 154 -6.63 0.26 -10.24
CA LEU A 154 -6.34 1.62 -10.70
C LEU A 154 -7.31 2.59 -10.04
N VAL A 155 -6.79 3.69 -9.51
CA VAL A 155 -7.58 4.77 -8.92
C VAL A 155 -7.18 6.10 -9.56
N ILE A 156 -8.17 6.87 -10.02
CA ILE A 156 -7.96 8.18 -10.62
C ILE A 156 -8.81 9.24 -9.91
N GLU A 157 -8.27 10.44 -9.70
CA GLU A 157 -9.05 11.58 -9.23
C GLU A 157 -10.09 12.00 -10.27
N ASP A 158 -11.29 12.34 -9.80
CA ASP A 158 -12.38 12.80 -10.65
C ASP A 158 -12.00 13.98 -11.55
N GLY A 159 -12.46 13.91 -12.81
CA GLY A 159 -12.20 14.92 -13.83
C GLY A 159 -10.72 15.11 -14.21
N PHE A 160 -9.80 14.22 -13.80
CA PHE A 160 -8.40 14.29 -14.22
C PHE A 160 -8.23 13.70 -15.64
N PRO A 161 -7.81 14.48 -16.64
CA PRO A 161 -7.75 14.01 -18.02
C PRO A 161 -6.49 13.17 -18.27
N ALA A 162 -6.60 11.85 -18.06
CA ALA A 162 -5.51 10.89 -18.32
C ALA A 162 -5.94 9.78 -19.28
N GLY A 163 -5.21 9.64 -20.39
CA GLY A 163 -5.41 8.56 -21.37
C GLY A 163 -4.65 7.27 -21.02
N GLY A 164 -4.58 6.35 -21.98
CA GLY A 164 -3.79 5.12 -21.86
C GLY A 164 -4.35 4.14 -20.82
N ILE A 165 -3.48 3.68 -19.91
CA ILE A 165 -3.81 2.75 -18.83
C ILE A 165 -4.92 3.29 -17.90
N TRP A 166 -5.11 4.61 -17.87
CA TRP A 166 -6.05 5.32 -17.01
C TRP A 166 -7.46 5.50 -17.60
N GLY A 167 -7.80 4.78 -18.67
CA GLY A 167 -9.20 4.71 -19.11
C GLY A 167 -9.71 5.89 -19.94
N GLY A 168 -8.93 6.97 -20.13
CA GLY A 168 -9.35 8.15 -20.89
C GLY A 168 -9.68 7.93 -22.37
N ALA A 169 -9.46 6.74 -22.92
CA ALA A 169 -9.94 6.35 -24.25
C ALA A 169 -11.42 5.87 -24.27
N GLY A 170 -12.14 5.97 -23.14
CA GLY A 170 -13.54 5.61 -23.04
C GLY A 170 -13.78 4.11 -23.18
N GLN A 171 -14.78 3.71 -23.96
CA GLN A 171 -15.19 2.30 -24.13
C GLN A 171 -14.12 1.41 -24.78
N LEU A 172 -13.08 1.99 -25.38
CA LEU A 172 -11.97 1.27 -25.99
C LEU A 172 -10.83 0.99 -24.99
N ALA A 173 -10.86 1.60 -23.81
CA ALA A 173 -9.86 1.33 -22.79
C ALA A 173 -10.15 -0.04 -22.15
N PRO A 174 -9.16 -0.94 -22.06
CA PRO A 174 -9.37 -2.25 -21.43
C PRO A 174 -9.42 -2.18 -19.89
N PHE A 175 -9.46 -0.98 -19.32
CA PHE A 175 -9.40 -0.74 -17.88
C PHE A 175 -10.50 0.23 -17.46
N THR A 176 -11.07 -0.01 -16.27
CA THR A 176 -12.00 0.89 -15.61
C THR A 176 -11.41 1.29 -14.27
N PRO A 177 -10.67 2.41 -14.20
CA PRO A 177 -10.18 2.93 -12.92
C PRO A 177 -11.34 3.29 -11.99
N ILE A 178 -11.14 3.05 -10.69
CA ILE A 178 -12.02 3.59 -9.67
C ILE A 178 -11.83 5.10 -9.61
N VAL A 179 -12.94 5.84 -9.71
CA VAL A 179 -12.91 7.28 -9.59
C VAL A 179 -12.94 7.67 -8.11
N TRP A 180 -11.90 8.36 -7.66
CA TRP A 180 -11.85 8.96 -6.33
C TRP A 180 -12.49 10.34 -6.36
N LEU A 181 -13.59 10.48 -5.62
CA LEU A 181 -14.35 11.72 -5.49
C LEU A 181 -13.88 12.48 -4.26
N PHE A 182 -13.39 13.71 -4.47
CA PHE A 182 -13.23 14.67 -3.39
C PHE A 182 -14.58 15.34 -3.12
N LEU A 183 -15.48 14.63 -2.45
CA LEU A 183 -16.60 15.29 -1.77
C LEU A 183 -16.07 15.83 -0.44
N VAL A 184 -16.21 17.13 -0.22
CA VAL A 184 -15.99 17.78 1.07
C VAL A 184 -17.05 17.25 2.05
N LEU A 185 -16.81 16.05 2.57
CA LEU A 185 -17.50 15.54 3.74
C LEU A 185 -16.45 15.53 4.84
N TYR A 186 -16.64 16.40 5.82
CA TYR A 186 -15.88 16.39 7.06
C TYR A 186 -15.95 14.97 7.66
N TRP A 187 -14.80 14.30 7.74
CA TRP A 187 -14.59 13.06 8.49
C TRP A 187 -13.46 13.27 9.49
#